data_AF-U6DY53-F1
#
_entry.id   AF-U6DY53-F1
#
_cell.length_a   1.000
_cell.length_b   1.000
_cell.length_c   1.000
_cell.angle_alpha   90.00
_cell.angle_beta   90.00
_cell.angle_gamma   90.00
#
_symmetry.space_group_name_H-M   'P 1'
#
loop_
_entity.id
_entity.type
_entity.pdbx_description
1 polymer ?
#
loop_
_entity_poly.entity_id
_entity_poly.type
_entity_poly.pdbx_seq_one_letter_code
_entity_poly.pdbx_strand_id
1 'polypeptide(L)'
;VNARDDDFKSPLHKAAWNCDHVLMHMMLEAGAEANLMDINGCAAIQYVLKVTSVRPAAQPEICYQLLLNHGAARIYPPQFHKVIQACHSCPKAIEVVVNAYEHIRWNVKWKRAIPDDDLERYWDFYHSLFTVCSNSPRTLMHLSRCAIRRTLHNRCHRAIPLLSLPLSLKKYLLLEPEGIIY
;
A
#
# COMPACT_ATOMS: atom_id res chain seq x y z
N VAL A 1 -3.13 -2.47 -22.63
CA VAL A 1 -2.59 -3.04 -21.37
C VAL A 1 -3.62 -3.78 -20.51
N ASN A 2 -4.93 -3.60 -20.70
CA ASN A 2 -5.99 -4.25 -19.89
C ASN A 2 -6.59 -5.53 -20.47
N ALA A 3 -5.93 -6.18 -21.45
CA ALA A 3 -6.36 -7.49 -21.94
C ALA A 3 -6.42 -8.50 -20.78
N ARG A 4 -7.33 -9.49 -20.84
CA ARG A 4 -7.54 -10.47 -19.77
C ARG A 4 -7.46 -11.89 -20.33
N ASP A 5 -6.83 -12.79 -19.59
CA ASP A 5 -6.83 -14.22 -19.88
C ASP A 5 -8.14 -14.90 -19.45
N ASP A 6 -8.23 -16.22 -19.60
CA ASP A 6 -9.42 -17.01 -19.27
C ASP A 6 -9.79 -16.96 -17.77
N ASP A 7 -8.80 -16.69 -16.91
CA ASP A 7 -9.00 -16.47 -15.47
C ASP A 7 -9.33 -15.00 -15.16
N PHE A 8 -9.59 -14.19 -16.18
CA PHE A 8 -9.79 -12.75 -16.09
C PHE A 8 -8.58 -11.95 -15.57
N LYS A 9 -7.37 -12.52 -15.58
CA LYS A 9 -6.15 -11.85 -15.11
C LYS A 9 -5.60 -10.95 -16.21
N SER A 10 -5.34 -9.70 -15.85
CA SER A 10 -4.64 -8.74 -16.71
C SER A 10 -3.12 -8.87 -16.62
N PRO A 11 -2.34 -8.31 -17.57
CA PRO A 11 -0.88 -8.21 -17.45
C PRO A 11 -0.41 -7.63 -16.12
N LEU A 12 -1.16 -6.66 -15.55
CA LEU A 12 -0.85 -6.07 -14.25
C LEU A 12 -0.94 -7.11 -13.10
N HIS A 13 -1.82 -8.12 -13.19
CA HIS A 13 -1.86 -9.21 -12.21
C HIS A 13 -0.60 -10.07 -12.29
N LYS A 14 -0.09 -10.34 -13.50
CA LYS A 14 1.13 -11.13 -13.70
C LYS A 14 2.36 -10.37 -13.20
N ALA A 15 2.44 -9.07 -13.44
CA ALA A 15 3.49 -8.20 -12.89
C ALA A 15 3.43 -8.16 -11.35
N ALA A 16 2.23 -8.01 -10.78
CA ALA A 16 2.01 -8.02 -9.33
C ALA A 16 2.34 -9.38 -8.69
N TRP A 17 2.06 -10.51 -9.35
CA TRP A 17 2.48 -11.84 -8.90
C TRP A 17 4.00 -11.99 -8.77
N ASN A 18 4.74 -11.24 -9.59
CA ASN A 18 6.20 -11.22 -9.54
C ASN A 18 6.76 -10.14 -8.60
N CYS A 19 5.91 -9.29 -7.99
CA CYS A 19 6.31 -8.03 -7.35
C CYS A 19 7.30 -7.22 -8.19
N ASP A 20 7.10 -7.23 -9.51
CA ASP A 20 7.93 -6.48 -10.45
C ASP A 20 7.41 -5.05 -10.55
N HIS A 21 7.88 -4.21 -9.62
CA HIS A 21 7.49 -2.80 -9.55
C HIS A 21 7.82 -2.03 -10.85
N VAL A 22 8.86 -2.41 -11.60
CA VAL A 22 9.23 -1.75 -12.86
C VAL A 22 8.19 -2.05 -13.93
N LEU A 23 7.81 -3.32 -14.08
CA LEU A 23 6.77 -3.72 -15.03
C LEU A 23 5.39 -3.16 -14.63
N MET A 24 5.08 -3.18 -13.33
CA MET A 24 3.85 -2.56 -12.81
C MET A 24 3.80 -1.06 -13.13
N HIS A 25 4.90 -0.33 -12.90
CA HIS A 25 5.00 1.10 -13.23
C HIS A 25 4.73 1.35 -14.71
N MET A 26 5.44 0.64 -15.61
CA MET A 26 5.25 0.78 -17.06
C MET A 26 3.80 0.52 -17.49
N MET A 27 3.17 -0.53 -16.94
CA MET A 27 1.78 -0.86 -17.27
C MET A 27 0.80 0.19 -16.74
N LEU A 28 0.97 0.66 -15.52
CA LEU A 28 0.12 1.68 -14.89
C LEU A 28 0.21 3.02 -15.62
N GLU A 29 1.41 3.44 -16.02
CA GLU A 29 1.63 4.63 -16.86
C GLU A 29 0.99 4.48 -18.24
N ALA A 30 1.00 3.27 -18.81
CA ALA A 30 0.30 2.95 -20.05
C ALA A 30 -1.24 2.81 -19.90
N GLY A 31 -1.79 3.13 -18.72
CA GLY A 31 -3.25 3.14 -18.47
C GLY A 31 -3.80 1.81 -17.94
N ALA A 32 -2.98 0.97 -17.32
CA ALA A 32 -3.47 -0.26 -16.72
C ALA A 32 -4.42 0.03 -15.54
N GLU A 33 -5.53 -0.70 -15.49
CA GLU A 33 -6.54 -0.52 -14.45
C GLU A 33 -6.18 -1.35 -13.21
N ALA A 34 -5.87 -0.66 -12.11
CA ALA A 34 -5.43 -1.29 -10.85
C ALA A 34 -6.51 -2.12 -10.13
N ASN A 35 -7.79 -1.92 -10.49
CA ASN A 35 -8.95 -2.53 -9.85
C ASN A 35 -9.61 -3.66 -10.64
N LEU A 36 -9.08 -4.04 -11.81
CA LEU A 36 -9.57 -5.24 -12.48
C LEU A 36 -9.38 -6.44 -11.55
N MET A 37 -10.41 -7.25 -11.42
CA MET A 37 -10.41 -8.44 -10.56
C MET A 37 -10.33 -9.70 -11.41
N ASP A 38 -9.65 -10.74 -10.96
CA ASP A 38 -9.72 -12.07 -11.59
C ASP A 38 -11.04 -12.81 -11.25
N ILE A 39 -11.19 -14.06 -11.69
CA ILE A 39 -12.31 -14.95 -11.33
C ILE A 39 -12.54 -15.10 -9.81
N ASN A 40 -11.51 -14.87 -8.99
CA ASN A 40 -11.56 -15.03 -7.54
C ASN A 40 -11.81 -13.70 -6.81
N GLY A 41 -12.12 -12.62 -7.54
CA GLY A 41 -12.29 -11.29 -6.96
C GLY A 41 -10.97 -10.66 -6.46
N CYS A 42 -9.82 -11.16 -6.91
CA CYS A 42 -8.51 -10.61 -6.55
C CYS A 42 -8.06 -9.60 -7.60
N ALA A 43 -7.78 -8.37 -7.18
CA ALA A 43 -7.10 -7.37 -8.01
C ALA A 43 -5.57 -7.44 -7.79
N ALA A 44 -4.82 -6.63 -8.53
CA ALA A 44 -3.36 -6.61 -8.47
C ALA A 44 -2.79 -6.43 -7.05
N ILE A 45 -3.46 -5.65 -6.19
CA ILE A 45 -3.01 -5.42 -4.80
C ILE A 45 -3.06 -6.71 -3.95
N GLN A 46 -4.04 -7.59 -4.17
CA GLN A 46 -4.11 -8.89 -3.50
C GLN A 46 -3.00 -9.84 -3.99
N TYR A 47 -2.56 -9.70 -5.24
CA TYR A 47 -1.44 -10.49 -5.78
C TYR A 47 -0.13 -10.10 -5.11
N VAL A 48 0.16 -8.79 -5.00
CA VAL A 48 1.31 -8.28 -4.23
C VAL A 48 1.29 -8.88 -2.81
N LEU A 49 0.16 -8.78 -2.12
CA LEU A 49 0.01 -9.29 -0.75
C LEU A 49 0.31 -10.79 -0.61
N LYS A 50 -0.16 -11.61 -1.56
CA LYS A 50 0.05 -13.07 -1.52
C LYS A 50 1.51 -13.47 -1.72
N VAL A 51 2.31 -12.66 -2.43
CA VAL A 51 3.66 -13.04 -2.84
C VAL A 51 4.78 -12.33 -2.08
N THR A 52 4.48 -11.28 -1.30
CA THR A 52 5.50 -10.52 -0.55
C THR A 52 6.41 -11.41 0.29
N SER A 53 5.84 -12.33 1.08
CA SER A 53 6.62 -13.17 2.01
C SER A 53 7.53 -14.18 1.31
N VAL A 54 7.26 -14.52 0.05
CA VAL A 54 8.05 -15.48 -0.74
C VAL A 54 9.00 -14.79 -1.73
N ARG A 55 9.07 -13.46 -1.71
CA ARG A 55 9.93 -12.65 -2.60
C ARG A 55 10.74 -11.63 -1.79
N PRO A 56 11.75 -12.07 -1.01
CA PRO A 56 12.49 -11.19 -0.11
C PRO A 56 13.33 -10.12 -0.81
N ALA A 57 13.70 -10.33 -2.09
CA ALA A 57 14.43 -9.35 -2.89
C ALA A 57 13.53 -8.31 -3.58
N ALA A 58 12.20 -8.44 -3.46
CA ALA A 58 11.27 -7.50 -4.06
C ALA A 58 11.15 -6.21 -3.23
N GLN A 59 10.55 -5.18 -3.84
CA GLN A 59 10.26 -3.89 -3.20
C GLN A 59 8.73 -3.72 -3.10
N PRO A 60 8.06 -4.41 -2.14
CA PRO A 60 6.61 -4.41 -2.01
C PRO A 60 6.04 -3.02 -1.71
N GLU A 61 6.78 -2.15 -1.01
CA GLU A 61 6.39 -0.78 -0.72
C GLU A 61 6.14 0.04 -1.99
N ILE A 62 6.99 -0.12 -3.01
CA ILE A 62 6.82 0.54 -4.31
C ILE A 62 5.60 -0.05 -5.03
N CYS A 63 5.42 -1.37 -4.99
CA CYS A 63 4.27 -2.03 -5.62
C CYS A 63 2.94 -1.53 -5.04
N TYR A 64 2.82 -1.47 -3.70
CA TYR A 64 1.64 -0.91 -3.02
C TYR A 64 1.47 0.58 -3.32
N GLN A 65 2.55 1.34 -3.31
CA GLN A 65 2.52 2.79 -3.57
C GLN A 65 1.97 3.08 -4.97
N LEU A 66 2.50 2.39 -5.98
CA LEU A 66 2.03 2.49 -7.37
C LEU A 66 0.54 2.18 -7.47
N LEU A 67 0.12 1.01 -6.98
CA LEU A 67 -1.29 0.60 -7.05
C LEU A 67 -2.21 1.62 -6.36
N LEU A 68 -1.88 2.06 -5.15
CA LEU A 68 -2.69 3.03 -4.40
C LEU A 68 -2.71 4.43 -5.05
N ASN A 69 -1.62 4.85 -5.69
CA ASN A 69 -1.56 6.13 -6.43
C ASN A 69 -2.32 6.09 -7.77
N HIS A 70 -2.54 4.91 -8.31
CA HIS A 70 -3.43 4.64 -9.46
C HIS A 70 -4.84 4.21 -9.03
N GLY A 71 -5.19 4.40 -7.75
CA GLY A 71 -6.56 4.25 -7.25
C GLY A 71 -6.98 2.82 -6.95
N ALA A 72 -6.03 1.92 -6.69
CA ALA A 72 -6.34 0.57 -6.22
C ALA A 72 -7.20 0.59 -4.96
N ALA A 73 -8.17 -0.31 -4.89
CA ALA A 73 -8.99 -0.53 -3.73
C ALA A 73 -8.10 -0.93 -2.55
N ARG A 74 -8.31 -0.24 -1.42
CA ARG A 74 -7.60 -0.53 -0.17
C ARG A 74 -7.99 -1.90 0.35
N ILE A 75 -7.06 -2.56 1.03
CA ILE A 75 -7.32 -3.84 1.69
C ILE A 75 -8.38 -3.65 2.78
N TYR A 76 -9.33 -4.59 2.89
CA TYR A 76 -10.41 -4.47 3.85
C TYR A 76 -9.86 -4.39 5.31
N PRO A 77 -10.16 -3.33 6.09
CA PRO A 77 -9.48 -3.09 7.38
C PRO A 77 -9.52 -4.26 8.38
N PRO A 78 -10.63 -5.02 8.53
CA PRO A 78 -10.63 -6.22 9.37
C PRO A 78 -9.61 -7.30 8.98
N GLN A 79 -9.18 -7.32 7.72
CA GLN A 79 -8.15 -8.23 7.19
C GLN A 79 -6.74 -7.63 7.20
N PHE A 80 -6.53 -6.45 7.77
CA PHE A 80 -5.23 -5.78 7.74
C PHE A 80 -4.11 -6.56 8.45
N HIS A 81 -4.45 -7.43 9.40
CA HIS A 81 -3.50 -8.36 10.00
C HIS A 81 -2.77 -9.25 8.97
N LYS A 82 -3.39 -9.52 7.81
CA LYS A 82 -2.73 -10.23 6.70
C LYS A 82 -1.64 -9.39 6.03
N VAL A 83 -1.81 -8.06 5.96
CA VAL A 83 -0.76 -7.14 5.49
C VAL A 83 0.42 -7.18 6.44
N ILE A 84 0.15 -7.10 7.75
CA ILE A 84 1.18 -7.23 8.78
C ILE A 84 1.90 -8.58 8.63
N GLN A 85 1.16 -9.69 8.53
CA GLN A 85 1.73 -11.03 8.37
C GLN A 85 2.57 -11.19 7.10
N ALA A 86 2.16 -10.61 5.97
CA ALA A 86 2.89 -10.74 4.72
C ALA A 86 4.11 -9.81 4.63
N CYS A 87 4.08 -8.69 5.36
CA CYS A 87 5.04 -7.59 5.23
C CYS A 87 5.79 -7.31 6.53
N HIS A 88 5.83 -8.23 7.50
CA HIS A 88 6.40 -7.95 8.82
C HIS A 88 7.90 -7.61 8.77
N SER A 89 8.62 -8.13 7.78
CA SER A 89 10.03 -7.82 7.50
C SER A 89 10.22 -6.60 6.58
N CYS A 90 9.12 -5.99 6.12
CA CYS A 90 9.09 -4.87 5.18
C CYS A 90 8.25 -3.71 5.74
N PRO A 91 8.68 -3.03 6.83
CA PRO A 91 7.89 -2.01 7.52
C PRO A 91 7.44 -0.86 6.61
N LYS A 92 8.27 -0.47 5.63
CA LYS A 92 7.90 0.54 4.62
C LYS A 92 6.66 0.16 3.81
N ALA A 93 6.44 -1.12 3.53
CA ALA A 93 5.25 -1.57 2.82
C ALA A 93 4.00 -1.44 3.70
N ILE A 94 4.12 -1.78 4.99
CA ILE A 94 3.05 -1.56 5.98
C ILE A 94 2.74 -0.07 6.09
N GLU A 95 3.78 0.77 6.14
CA GLU A 95 3.65 2.23 6.18
C GLU A 95 2.85 2.77 5.00
N VAL A 96 3.23 2.41 3.77
CA VAL A 96 2.52 2.83 2.55
C VAL A 96 1.03 2.47 2.63
N VAL A 97 0.73 1.23 3.02
CA VAL A 97 -0.65 0.74 3.04
C VAL A 97 -1.44 1.40 4.17
N VAL A 98 -0.94 1.45 5.41
CA VAL A 98 -1.65 2.05 6.56
C VAL A 98 -1.91 3.54 6.35
N ASN A 99 -0.99 4.22 5.66
CA ASN A 99 -1.09 5.63 5.32
C ASN A 99 -2.21 5.96 4.30
N ALA A 100 -2.81 4.97 3.66
CA ALA A 100 -3.98 5.14 2.80
C ALA A 100 -5.33 5.17 3.55
N TYR A 101 -5.32 5.00 4.88
CA TYR A 101 -6.54 4.97 5.70
C TYR A 101 -6.65 6.23 6.56
N GLU A 102 -7.82 6.87 6.53
CA GLU A 102 -8.15 7.96 7.45
C GLU A 102 -8.12 7.49 8.90
N HIS A 103 -8.66 6.29 9.12
CA HIS A 103 -8.79 5.66 10.42
C HIS A 103 -8.63 4.15 10.27
N ILE A 104 -7.71 3.59 11.04
CA ILE A 104 -7.56 2.15 11.19
C ILE A 104 -7.08 1.86 12.61
N ARG A 105 -7.67 0.83 13.22
CA ARG A 105 -7.40 0.45 14.60
C ARG A 105 -6.66 -0.88 14.62
N TRP A 106 -5.51 -0.91 15.28
CA TRP A 106 -4.80 -2.17 15.48
C TRP A 106 -5.52 -3.02 16.52
N ASN A 107 -5.32 -4.33 16.45
CA ASN A 107 -5.84 -5.27 17.45
C ASN A 107 -4.82 -6.39 17.71
N VAL A 108 -5.10 -7.26 18.67
CA VAL A 108 -4.18 -8.33 19.08
C VAL A 108 -3.75 -9.24 17.92
N LYS A 109 -4.57 -9.39 16.86
CA LYS A 109 -4.19 -10.17 15.67
C LYS A 109 -3.04 -9.54 14.89
N TRP A 110 -2.88 -8.21 14.92
CA TRP A 110 -1.73 -7.54 14.30
C TRP A 110 -0.45 -7.89 15.05
N LYS A 111 -0.46 -7.77 16.38
CA LYS A 111 0.71 -8.10 17.20
C LYS A 111 1.12 -9.58 17.04
N ARG A 112 0.15 -10.50 17.00
CA ARG A 112 0.39 -11.93 16.76
C ARG A 112 0.87 -12.26 15.34
N ALA A 113 0.74 -11.34 14.40
CA ALA A 113 1.17 -11.54 13.01
C ALA A 113 2.64 -11.17 12.77
N ILE A 114 3.33 -10.66 13.79
CA ILE A 114 4.73 -10.21 13.71
C ILE A 114 5.57 -11.19 14.53
N PRO A 115 6.57 -11.86 13.92
CA PRO A 115 7.56 -12.64 14.66
C PRO A 115 8.35 -11.76 15.65
N ASP A 116 8.72 -12.31 16.80
CA ASP A 116 9.41 -11.54 17.86
C ASP A 116 10.74 -10.91 17.35
N ASP A 117 11.51 -11.64 16.54
CA ASP A 117 12.77 -11.15 15.94
C ASP A 117 12.55 -9.90 15.07
N ASP A 118 11.48 -9.87 14.27
CA ASP A 118 11.16 -8.71 13.43
C ASP A 118 10.54 -7.56 14.23
N LEU A 119 9.80 -7.87 15.28
CA LEU A 119 9.27 -6.88 16.19
C LEU A 119 10.40 -6.13 16.91
N GLU A 120 11.42 -6.85 17.37
CA GLU A 120 12.62 -6.28 17.99
C GLU A 120 13.44 -5.49 16.97
N ARG A 121 13.71 -6.08 15.80
CA ARG A 121 14.50 -5.45 14.73
C ARG A 121 13.91 -4.13 14.24
N TYR A 122 12.59 -4.03 14.15
CA TYR A 122 11.88 -2.85 13.65
C TYR A 122 11.03 -2.19 14.73
N TRP A 123 11.51 -2.22 15.99
CA TRP A 123 10.75 -1.76 17.15
C TRP A 123 10.21 -0.34 17.00
N ASP A 124 11.04 0.62 16.59
CA ASP A 124 10.63 2.03 16.48
C ASP A 124 9.44 2.21 15.52
N PHE A 125 9.48 1.50 14.39
CA PHE A 125 8.38 1.50 13.44
C PHE A 125 7.11 0.91 14.06
N TYR A 126 7.18 -0.30 14.63
CA TYR A 126 6.01 -0.97 15.20
C TYR A 126 5.43 -0.25 16.40
N HIS A 127 6.30 0.33 17.24
CA HIS A 127 5.90 1.17 18.35
C HIS A 127 5.12 2.40 17.85
N SER A 128 5.62 3.08 16.80
CA SER A 128 4.89 4.20 16.18
C SER A 128 3.54 3.76 15.58
N LEU A 129 3.51 2.62 14.87
CA LEU A 129 2.30 2.04 14.29
C LEU A 129 1.22 1.78 15.33
N PHE A 130 1.57 1.12 16.44
CA PHE A 130 0.62 0.79 17.50
C PHE A 130 0.16 2.03 18.28
N THR A 131 1.05 3.00 18.48
CA THR A 131 0.71 4.28 19.12
C THR A 131 -0.31 5.04 18.28
N VAL A 132 -0.06 5.14 16.99
CA VAL A 132 -0.91 5.84 16.02
C VAL A 132 -2.26 5.17 15.82
N CYS A 133 -2.30 3.84 15.73
CA CYS A 133 -3.53 3.10 15.43
C CYS A 133 -4.32 2.72 16.70
N SER A 134 -4.08 3.40 17.83
CA SER A 134 -4.58 3.04 19.18
C SER A 134 -5.99 3.55 19.52
N ASN A 135 -6.79 3.94 18.50
CA ASN A 135 -8.13 4.56 18.63
C ASN A 135 -8.12 6.09 18.87
N SER A 136 -6.96 6.75 18.70
CA SER A 136 -6.89 8.21 18.61
C SER A 136 -7.11 8.68 17.17
N PRO A 137 -7.69 9.87 16.95
CA PRO A 137 -7.68 10.52 15.65
C PRO A 137 -6.25 10.79 15.19
N ARG A 138 -6.00 10.60 13.88
CA ARG A 138 -4.74 10.98 13.24
C ARG A 138 -4.61 12.51 13.18
N THR A 139 -3.40 13.00 12.94
CA THR A 139 -3.14 14.45 12.81
C THR A 139 -3.96 15.09 11.69
N LEU A 140 -4.21 16.40 11.79
CA LEU A 140 -4.90 17.15 10.72
C LEU A 140 -4.17 17.03 9.38
N MET A 141 -2.83 16.97 9.40
CA MET A 141 -2.02 16.73 8.20
C MET A 141 -2.33 15.39 7.55
N HIS A 142 -2.44 14.32 8.35
CA HIS A 142 -2.82 12.98 7.86
C HIS A 142 -4.24 12.95 7.29
N LEU A 143 -5.20 13.56 7.98
CA LEU A 143 -6.57 13.64 7.50
C LEU A 143 -6.66 14.46 6.21
N SER A 144 -5.88 15.54 6.09
CA SER A 144 -5.77 16.35 4.88
C SER A 144 -5.20 15.55 3.71
N ARG A 145 -4.15 14.74 3.94
CA ARG A 145 -3.64 13.82 2.92
C ARG A 145 -4.73 12.88 2.42
N CYS A 146 -5.46 12.25 3.33
CA CYS A 146 -6.50 11.30 2.94
C CYS A 146 -7.63 12.00 2.17
N ALA A 147 -8.04 13.19 2.60
CA ALA A 147 -9.05 13.99 1.90
C ALA A 147 -8.60 14.37 0.47
N ILE A 148 -7.37 14.88 0.30
CA ILE A 148 -6.80 15.22 -1.00
C ILE A 148 -6.74 13.98 -1.90
N ARG A 149 -6.19 12.86 -1.39
CA ARG A 149 -6.11 11.61 -2.14
C ARG A 149 -7.47 11.08 -2.55
N ARG A 150 -8.49 11.19 -1.68
CA ARG A 150 -9.87 10.79 -2.00
C ARG A 150 -10.45 11.62 -3.14
N THR A 151 -10.21 12.92 -3.15
CA THR A 151 -10.64 13.83 -4.22
C THR A 151 -9.94 13.55 -5.55
N LEU A 152 -8.65 13.20 -5.52
CA LEU A 152 -7.88 12.89 -6.72
C LEU A 152 -8.08 11.45 -7.21
N HIS A 153 -8.43 10.52 -6.32
CA HIS A 153 -8.65 9.10 -6.59
C HIS A 153 -7.50 8.46 -7.40
N ASN A 154 -7.80 7.89 -8.56
CA ASN A 154 -6.84 7.25 -9.48
C ASN A 154 -5.91 8.24 -10.19
N ARG A 155 -6.04 9.55 -9.91
CA ARG A 155 -5.22 10.60 -10.51
C ARG A 155 -4.11 11.08 -9.58
N CYS A 156 -3.92 10.47 -8.41
CA CYS A 156 -2.87 10.89 -7.47
C CYS A 156 -1.50 10.96 -8.14
N HIS A 157 -1.09 9.91 -8.87
CA HIS A 157 0.20 9.85 -9.58
C HIS A 157 0.45 11.03 -10.54
N ARG A 158 -0.58 11.49 -11.25
CA ARG A 158 -0.47 12.57 -12.26
C ARG A 158 -0.80 13.97 -11.74
N ALA A 159 -1.74 14.08 -10.80
CA ALA A 159 -2.25 15.36 -10.34
C ALA A 159 -1.39 15.95 -9.22
N ILE A 160 -0.90 15.14 -8.29
CA ILE A 160 -0.07 15.62 -7.15
C ILE A 160 1.22 16.31 -7.63
N PRO A 161 1.97 15.78 -8.62
CA PRO A 161 3.17 16.45 -9.13
C PRO A 161 2.91 17.86 -9.67
N LEU A 162 1.70 18.13 -10.16
CA LEU A 162 1.29 19.41 -10.75
C LEU A 162 0.80 20.43 -9.71
N LEU A 163 0.57 20.02 -8.45
CA LEU A 163 0.16 20.95 -7.40
C LEU A 163 1.30 21.92 -7.05
N SER A 164 0.95 23.17 -6.74
CA SER A 164 1.88 24.20 -6.24
C SER A 164 2.24 23.96 -4.76
N LEU A 165 2.82 22.80 -4.46
CA LEU A 165 3.24 22.38 -3.12
C LEU A 165 4.77 22.11 -3.08
N PRO A 166 5.42 22.30 -1.92
CA PRO A 166 6.78 21.81 -1.68
C PRO A 166 6.94 20.32 -2.00
N LEU A 167 8.15 19.93 -2.42
CA LEU A 167 8.45 18.54 -2.81
C LEU A 167 8.15 17.55 -1.67
N SER A 168 8.50 17.89 -0.43
CA SER A 168 8.21 17.05 0.75
C SER A 168 6.72 16.74 0.89
N LEU A 169 5.84 17.73 0.69
CA LEU A 169 4.40 17.52 0.73
C LEU A 169 3.90 16.70 -0.47
N LYS A 170 4.49 16.85 -1.66
CA LYS A 170 4.16 16.00 -2.82
C LYS A 170 4.47 14.53 -2.52
N LYS A 171 5.66 14.25 -1.98
CA LYS A 171 6.10 12.91 -1.57
C LYS A 171 5.18 12.31 -0.50
N TYR A 172 4.84 13.10 0.51
CA TYR A 172 3.90 12.72 1.56
C TYR A 172 2.51 12.34 1.02
N LEU A 173 1.98 13.13 0.07
CA LEU A 173 0.70 12.85 -0.59
C LEU A 173 0.76 11.63 -1.51
N LEU A 174 1.92 11.34 -2.10
CA LEU A 174 2.20 10.18 -2.95
C LEU A 174 2.55 8.91 -2.16
N LEU A 175 2.40 8.91 -0.83
CA LEU A 175 2.70 7.78 0.05
C LEU A 175 4.16 7.31 -0.05
N GLU A 176 5.13 8.22 -0.23
CA GLU A 176 6.54 7.85 -0.10
C GLU A 176 6.84 7.53 1.37
N PRO A 177 7.36 6.33 1.70
CA PRO A 177 7.56 5.91 3.08
C PRO A 177 8.83 6.51 3.68
N GLU A 178 8.77 6.91 4.95
CA GLU A 178 9.88 7.51 5.70
C GLU A 178 10.47 6.55 6.75
N GLY A 179 9.80 5.42 7.02
CA GLY A 179 10.17 4.41 8.02
C GLY A 179 9.52 4.62 9.40
N ILE A 180 8.61 5.59 9.53
CA ILE A 180 7.90 5.92 10.77
C ILE A 180 6.48 6.41 10.45
N ILE A 181 5.57 6.32 11.41
CA ILE A 181 4.19 6.77 11.25
C ILE A 181 3.90 7.90 12.24
N TYR A 182 3.49 9.06 11.72
CA TYR A 182 3.14 10.28 12.47
C TYR A 182 1.64 10.44 12.63
#